data_AF-A0A9W8G6U0-F1
#
_entry.id   AF-A0A9W8G6U0-F1
#
_cell.length_a   1.000
_cell.length_b   1.000
_cell.length_c   1.000
_cell.angle_alpha   90.00
_cell.angle_beta   90.00
_cell.angle_gamma   90.00
#
_symmetry.space_group_name_H-M   'P 1'
#
loop_
_entity.id
_entity.type
_entity.pdbx_description
1 polymer ?
#
loop_
_entity_poly.entity_id
_entity_poly.type
_entity_poly.pdbx_seq_one_letter_code
_entity_poly.pdbx_strand_id
1 'polypeptide(L)'
;MKANLEDFVREHQKEIRNDPMFRGQVQRMCQLIGVDPLVSRKGYMAELLGVGDFYCELGIQIIGICVATRSINGGLIELDDLQQRLIRRRIKGSEPIIEDDIKRAISQLKPLKGGYRIVTFGNRKMVQSISREMNPDNSTVLALAQYTCKFTVEDVRVGFEWDMNRIRSCIDDMLRSGIIWVDDYDAVQPEYWVPAFFSQMSGANLGS
;
A
#
# COMPACT_ATOMS: atom_id res chain seq x y z
N MET A 1 3.64 -6.31 -35.88
CA MET A 1 2.93 -5.85 -34.66
C MET A 1 3.90 -5.42 -33.55
N LYS A 2 4.91 -6.23 -33.17
CA LYS A 2 5.93 -5.81 -32.19
C LYS A 2 6.75 -4.58 -32.62
N ALA A 3 7.27 -4.56 -33.85
CA ALA A 3 8.02 -3.42 -34.39
C ALA A 3 7.21 -2.10 -34.40
N ASN A 4 5.95 -2.13 -34.85
CA ASN A 4 5.10 -0.92 -34.85
C ASN A 4 4.83 -0.38 -33.44
N LEU A 5 4.73 -1.27 -32.44
CA LEU A 5 4.58 -0.85 -31.05
C LEU A 5 5.88 -0.24 -30.52
N GLU A 6 7.02 -0.78 -30.93
CA GLU A 6 8.33 -0.24 -30.57
C GLU A 6 8.53 1.18 -31.14
N ASP A 7 8.21 1.39 -32.41
CA ASP A 7 8.29 2.71 -33.04
C ASP A 7 7.35 3.72 -32.37
N PHE A 8 6.11 3.30 -32.10
CA PHE A 8 5.13 4.11 -31.37
C PHE A 8 5.63 4.52 -29.97
N VAL A 9 6.17 3.56 -29.22
CA VAL A 9 6.72 3.82 -27.89
C VAL A 9 7.89 4.79 -27.95
N ARG A 10 8.78 4.64 -28.94
CA ARG A 10 9.95 5.50 -29.10
C ARG A 10 9.55 6.94 -29.45
N GLU A 11 8.55 7.11 -30.31
CA GLU A 11 8.02 8.41 -30.70
C GLU A 11 7.35 9.14 -29.52
N HIS A 12 6.58 8.40 -28.71
CA HIS A 12 5.78 8.95 -27.63
C HIS A 12 6.42 8.85 -26.23
N GLN A 13 7.72 8.56 -26.12
CA GLN A 13 8.37 8.24 -24.84
C GLN A 13 8.20 9.33 -23.76
N LYS A 14 8.32 10.61 -24.13
CA LYS A 14 8.17 11.74 -23.19
C LYS A 14 6.73 11.86 -22.69
N GLU A 15 5.75 11.63 -23.56
CA GLU A 15 4.33 11.68 -23.20
C GLU A 15 3.99 10.53 -22.25
N ILE A 16 4.48 9.32 -22.54
CA ILE A 16 4.32 8.13 -21.68
C ILE A 16 4.88 8.39 -20.28
N ARG A 17 5.99 9.14 -20.14
CA ARG A 17 6.54 9.47 -18.81
C ARG A 17 5.72 10.52 -18.07
N ASN A 18 5.26 11.55 -18.78
CA ASN A 18 4.63 12.72 -18.16
C ASN A 18 3.11 12.60 -17.97
N ASP A 19 2.45 11.69 -18.70
CA ASP A 19 1.02 11.41 -18.57
C ASP A 19 0.80 10.01 -17.95
N PRO A 20 0.36 9.93 -16.67
CA PRO A 20 0.11 8.66 -16.00
C PRO A 20 -1.02 7.84 -16.64
N MET A 21 -2.03 8.50 -17.21
CA MET A 21 -3.15 7.82 -17.86
C MET A 21 -2.69 7.16 -19.15
N PHE A 22 -1.91 7.90 -19.94
CA PHE A 22 -1.32 7.38 -21.16
C PHE A 22 -0.30 6.27 -20.87
N ARG A 23 0.54 6.42 -19.83
CA ARG A 23 1.42 5.36 -19.32
C ARG A 23 0.66 4.06 -19.06
N GLY A 24 -0.46 4.15 -18.33
CA GLY A 24 -1.29 3.00 -18.02
C GLY A 24 -1.95 2.37 -19.25
N GLN A 25 -2.34 3.17 -20.26
CA GLN A 25 -2.89 2.68 -21.52
C GLN A 25 -1.87 1.89 -22.33
N VAL A 26 -0.68 2.46 -22.55
CA VAL A 26 0.40 1.82 -23.31
C VAL A 26 0.80 0.49 -22.67
N GLN A 27 0.87 0.44 -21.34
CA GLN A 27 1.15 -0.81 -20.64
C GLN A 27 0.07 -1.87 -20.81
N ARG A 28 -1.22 -1.49 -20.77
CA ARG A 28 -2.30 -2.44 -21.06
C ARG A 28 -2.18 -3.00 -22.48
N MET A 29 -1.79 -2.16 -23.44
CA MET A 29 -1.53 -2.63 -24.81
C MET A 29 -0.38 -3.65 -24.85
N CYS A 30 0.74 -3.38 -24.16
CA CYS A 30 1.85 -4.34 -24.06
C CYS A 30 1.39 -5.70 -23.51
N GLN A 31 0.61 -5.68 -22.42
CA GLN A 31 0.08 -6.89 -21.79
C GLN A 31 -0.82 -7.71 -22.72
N LEU A 32 -1.69 -7.05 -23.50
CA LEU A 32 -2.56 -7.71 -24.48
C LEU A 32 -1.78 -8.43 -25.58
N ILE A 33 -0.58 -7.96 -25.91
CA ILE A 33 0.32 -8.56 -26.91
C ILE A 33 1.21 -9.65 -26.27
N GLY A 34 1.06 -9.90 -24.96
CA GLY A 34 1.85 -10.87 -24.22
C GLY A 34 3.26 -10.38 -23.87
N VAL A 35 3.49 -9.06 -23.88
CA VAL A 35 4.75 -8.47 -23.43
C VAL A 35 4.54 -7.75 -22.12
N ASP A 36 5.26 -8.15 -21.08
CA ASP A 36 5.28 -7.41 -19.83
C ASP A 36 6.47 -6.44 -19.80
N PRO A 37 6.23 -5.12 -19.92
CA PRO A 37 7.30 -4.13 -19.91
C PRO A 37 7.99 -3.98 -18.53
N LEU A 38 7.49 -4.68 -17.50
CA LEU A 38 7.93 -4.58 -16.12
C LEU A 38 8.78 -5.78 -15.64
N VAL A 39 8.80 -6.89 -16.39
CA VAL A 39 9.41 -8.16 -15.93
C VAL A 39 10.92 -8.25 -16.16
N SER A 40 11.48 -7.48 -17.10
CA SER A 40 12.93 -7.55 -17.36
C SER A 40 13.53 -6.19 -17.66
N ARG A 41 14.48 -5.76 -16.83
CA ARG A 41 15.37 -4.61 -17.08
C ARG A 41 16.23 -4.79 -18.35
N LYS A 42 16.43 -6.04 -18.79
CA LYS A 42 17.10 -6.41 -20.05
C LYS A 42 16.10 -6.77 -21.16
N GLY A 43 14.81 -6.60 -20.93
CA GLY A 43 13.80 -6.74 -21.97
C GLY A 43 13.83 -5.50 -22.83
N TYR A 44 14.01 -5.66 -24.14
CA TYR A 44 14.11 -4.56 -25.10
C TYR A 44 13.00 -3.51 -24.92
N MET A 45 11.78 -3.94 -24.58
CA MET A 45 10.66 -3.03 -24.30
C MET A 45 10.77 -2.24 -22.99
N ALA A 46 11.38 -2.77 -21.92
CA ALA A 46 11.56 -2.02 -20.68
C ALA A 46 12.59 -0.88 -20.84
N GLU A 47 13.63 -1.14 -21.63
CA GLU A 47 14.66 -0.17 -22.00
C GLU A 47 14.10 0.89 -22.96
N LEU A 48 13.28 0.47 -23.94
CA LEU A 48 12.62 1.36 -24.90
C LEU A 48 11.56 2.28 -24.24
N LEU A 49 10.75 1.72 -23.33
CA LEU A 49 9.73 2.48 -22.60
C LEU A 49 10.33 3.39 -21.52
N GLY A 50 11.51 3.06 -20.98
CA GLY A 50 12.08 3.73 -19.80
C GLY A 50 11.23 3.61 -18.53
N VAL A 51 10.15 2.83 -18.58
CA VAL A 51 9.23 2.61 -17.45
C VAL A 51 9.82 1.63 -16.44
N GLY A 52 10.70 0.71 -16.87
CA GLY A 52 11.35 -0.24 -15.98
C GLY A 52 12.12 0.46 -14.85
N ASP A 53 12.93 1.46 -15.18
CA ASP A 53 13.67 2.24 -14.19
C ASP A 53 12.72 3.07 -13.30
N PHE A 54 11.66 3.66 -13.85
CA PHE A 54 10.64 4.39 -13.09
C PHE A 54 9.98 3.50 -12.01
N TYR A 55 9.51 2.30 -12.35
CA TYR A 55 8.86 1.42 -11.37
C TYR A 55 9.85 0.78 -10.40
N CYS A 56 11.08 0.51 -10.83
CA CYS A 56 12.14 0.08 -9.92
C CYS A 56 12.45 1.16 -8.88
N GLU A 57 12.63 2.40 -9.32
CA GLU A 57 12.87 3.53 -8.42
C GLU A 57 11.67 3.75 -7.48
N LEU A 58 10.45 3.75 -8.01
CA LEU A 58 9.23 3.85 -7.23
C LEU A 58 9.13 2.71 -6.19
N GLY A 59 9.49 1.49 -6.57
CA GLY A 59 9.55 0.34 -5.68
C GLY A 59 10.55 0.55 -4.53
N ILE A 60 11.75 1.07 -4.81
CA ILE A 60 12.75 1.40 -3.79
C ILE A 60 12.23 2.48 -2.84
N GLN A 61 11.56 3.51 -3.38
CA GLN A 61 10.95 4.58 -2.57
C GLN A 61 9.85 4.02 -1.65
N ILE A 62 8.99 3.13 -2.16
CA ILE A 62 7.96 2.43 -1.38
C ILE A 62 8.60 1.62 -0.25
N ILE A 63 9.63 0.81 -0.55
CA ILE A 63 10.38 0.05 0.47
C ILE A 63 10.92 0.98 1.55
N GLY A 64 11.55 2.09 1.16
CA GLY A 64 12.12 3.06 2.10
C GLY A 64 11.08 3.71 3.02
N ILE A 65 9.88 4.01 2.51
CA ILE A 65 8.77 4.52 3.35
C ILE A 65 8.26 3.44 4.31
N CYS A 66 8.03 2.22 3.80
CA CYS A 66 7.56 1.10 4.62
C CYS A 66 8.55 0.78 5.75
N VAL A 67 9.86 0.74 5.47
CA VAL A 67 10.89 0.54 6.50
C VAL A 67 10.89 1.66 7.52
N ALA A 68 10.83 2.92 7.08
CA ALA A 68 10.87 4.09 7.98
C ALA A 68 9.65 4.21 8.91
N THR A 69 8.50 3.67 8.50
CA THR A 69 7.25 3.76 9.27
C THR A 69 6.92 2.50 10.05
N ARG A 70 7.63 1.39 9.80
CA ARG A 70 7.35 0.06 10.35
C ARG A 70 7.26 0.00 11.87
N SER A 71 8.13 0.72 12.58
CA SER A 71 8.13 0.73 14.06
C SER A 71 6.89 1.40 14.64
N ILE A 72 6.19 2.22 13.85
CA ILE A 72 5.01 2.98 14.27
C ILE A 72 3.73 2.22 13.90
N ASN A 73 3.67 1.65 12.70
CA ASN A 73 2.42 1.13 12.12
C ASN A 73 2.39 -0.39 11.89
N GLY A 74 3.38 -1.13 12.42
CA GLY A 74 3.44 -2.59 12.30
C GLY A 74 3.65 -3.10 10.88
N GLY A 75 4.02 -2.22 9.93
CA GLY A 75 4.19 -2.57 8.52
C GLY A 75 2.93 -2.48 7.67
N LEU A 76 1.89 -1.80 8.16
CA LEU A 76 0.69 -1.41 7.42
C LEU A 76 0.67 0.09 7.16
N ILE A 77 0.42 0.51 5.93
CA ILE A 77 0.25 1.92 5.59
C ILE A 77 -0.90 2.08 4.59
N GLU A 78 -1.74 3.10 4.78
CA GLU A 78 -2.82 3.40 3.84
C GLU A 78 -2.25 3.79 2.48
N LEU A 79 -2.90 3.34 1.40
CA LEU A 79 -2.41 3.57 0.05
C LEU A 79 -2.32 5.08 -0.27
N ASP A 80 -3.25 5.87 0.23
CA ASP A 80 -3.26 7.32 0.08
C ASP A 80 -2.16 8.01 0.90
N ASP A 81 -1.90 7.57 2.15
CA ASP A 81 -0.77 8.08 2.95
C ASP A 81 0.57 7.74 2.28
N LEU A 82 0.71 6.52 1.76
CA LEU A 82 1.88 6.13 0.98
C LEU A 82 2.05 7.03 -0.25
N GLN A 83 0.98 7.28 -1.01
CA GLN A 83 1.02 8.16 -2.18
C GLN A 83 1.44 9.59 -1.79
N GLN A 84 0.86 10.16 -0.74
CA GLN A 84 1.22 11.50 -0.26
C GLN A 84 2.70 11.57 0.16
N ARG A 85 3.21 10.56 0.86
CA ARG A 85 4.63 10.49 1.26
C ARG A 85 5.56 10.35 0.07
N LEU A 86 5.17 9.59 -0.95
CA LEU A 86 5.91 9.48 -2.21
C LEU A 86 6.00 10.83 -2.92
N ILE A 87 4.86 11.53 -3.06
CA ILE A 87 4.79 12.85 -3.69
C ILE A 87 5.66 13.87 -2.95
N ARG A 88 5.62 13.89 -1.61
CA ARG A 88 6.42 14.82 -0.78
C ARG A 88 7.94 14.58 -0.91
N ARG A 89 8.37 13.36 -1.20
CA ARG A 89 9.79 13.02 -1.38
C ARG A 89 10.30 13.32 -2.79
N ARG A 90 9.42 13.60 -3.75
CA ARG A 90 9.81 13.86 -5.13
C ARG A 90 10.23 15.29 -5.36
N ILE A 91 11.16 15.47 -6.30
CA ILE A 91 11.63 16.77 -6.74
C ILE A 91 10.52 17.40 -7.60
N LYS A 92 10.37 18.73 -7.49
CA LYS A 92 9.42 19.47 -8.34
C LYS A 92 9.76 19.24 -9.81
N GLY A 93 8.78 18.77 -10.60
CA GLY A 93 8.97 18.43 -12.01
C GLY A 93 9.28 16.96 -12.30
N SER A 94 9.41 16.11 -11.27
CA SER A 94 9.41 14.65 -11.46
C SER A 94 8.09 14.15 -12.05
N GLU A 95 8.12 12.95 -12.63
CA GLU A 95 6.93 12.34 -13.24
C GLU A 95 5.78 12.22 -12.22
N PRO A 96 4.53 12.50 -12.61
CA PRO A 96 3.38 12.30 -11.73
C PRO A 96 3.16 10.81 -11.41
N ILE A 97 2.71 10.53 -10.17
CA ILE A 97 2.38 9.17 -9.68
C ILE A 97 0.87 9.08 -9.40
N ILE A 98 0.23 8.05 -9.94
CA ILE A 98 -1.16 7.68 -9.60
C ILE A 98 -1.20 6.34 -8.83
N GLU A 99 -2.36 6.02 -8.26
CA GLU A 99 -2.60 4.77 -7.50
C GLU A 99 -2.18 3.52 -8.30
N ASP A 100 -2.46 3.49 -9.61
CA ASP A 100 -2.11 2.38 -10.50
C ASP A 100 -0.60 2.16 -10.58
N ASP A 101 0.21 3.23 -10.53
CA ASP A 101 1.65 3.09 -10.54
C ASP A 101 2.18 2.43 -9.27
N ILE A 102 1.61 2.79 -8.13
CA ILE A 102 1.96 2.22 -6.82
C ILE A 102 1.62 0.73 -6.80
N LYS A 103 0.43 0.36 -7.30
CA LYS A 103 0.01 -1.04 -7.44
C LYS A 103 0.99 -1.87 -8.26
N ARG A 104 1.44 -1.31 -9.39
CA ARG A 104 2.42 -1.95 -10.29
C ARG A 104 3.80 -2.04 -9.67
N ALA A 105 4.27 -0.99 -9.01
CA ALA A 105 5.54 -1.05 -8.29
C ALA A 105 5.51 -2.13 -7.21
N ILE A 106 4.43 -2.23 -6.43
CA ILE A 106 4.24 -3.28 -5.41
C ILE A 106 4.22 -4.68 -6.04
N SER A 107 3.58 -4.86 -7.20
CA SER A 107 3.55 -6.16 -7.86
C SER A 107 4.94 -6.63 -8.30
N GLN A 108 5.83 -5.71 -8.69
CA GLN A 108 7.24 -6.01 -8.98
C GLN A 108 8.05 -6.40 -7.74
N LEU A 109 7.62 -6.02 -6.53
CA LEU A 109 8.30 -6.40 -5.29
C LEU A 109 8.00 -7.84 -4.85
N LYS A 110 6.99 -8.51 -5.44
CA LYS A 110 6.60 -9.89 -5.08
C LYS A 110 7.76 -10.90 -5.07
N PRO A 111 8.68 -10.92 -6.06
CA PRO A 111 9.80 -11.86 -6.09
C PRO A 111 10.78 -11.70 -4.92
N LEU A 112 10.83 -10.53 -4.28
CA LEU A 112 11.71 -10.27 -3.13
C LEU A 112 11.24 -11.00 -1.85
N LYS A 113 10.04 -11.60 -1.85
CA LYS A 113 9.44 -12.31 -0.70
C LYS A 113 9.34 -11.47 0.58
N GLY A 114 9.44 -10.13 0.47
CA GLY A 114 9.33 -9.19 1.60
C GLY A 114 7.91 -9.01 2.14
N GLY A 115 6.90 -9.61 1.50
CA GLY A 115 5.51 -9.54 1.94
C GLY A 115 4.75 -8.29 1.50
N TYR A 116 5.31 -7.58 0.51
CA TYR A 116 4.67 -6.45 -0.14
C TYR A 116 3.42 -6.90 -0.88
N ARG A 117 2.26 -6.48 -0.39
CA ARG A 117 0.97 -6.72 -1.02
C ARG A 117 -0.03 -5.65 -0.63
N ILE A 118 -1.06 -5.50 -1.45
CA ILE A 118 -2.21 -4.67 -1.11
C ILE A 118 -3.24 -5.55 -0.43
N VAL A 119 -3.70 -5.12 0.73
CA VAL A 119 -4.77 -5.74 1.50
C VAL A 119 -5.88 -4.70 1.71
N THR A 120 -7.09 -5.17 1.97
CA THR A 120 -8.24 -4.30 2.18
C THR A 120 -8.91 -4.65 3.50
N PHE A 121 -9.18 -3.65 4.33
CA PHE A 121 -9.95 -3.79 5.56
C PHE A 121 -11.16 -2.85 5.49
N GLY A 122 -12.37 -3.42 5.38
CA GLY A 122 -13.56 -2.63 5.06
C GLY A 122 -13.42 -1.94 3.71
N ASN A 123 -13.46 -0.61 3.68
CA ASN A 123 -13.24 0.19 2.46
C ASN A 123 -11.78 0.67 2.29
N ARG A 124 -10.89 0.41 3.26
CA ARG A 124 -9.53 0.96 3.27
C ARG A 124 -8.55 0.05 2.56
N LYS A 125 -7.88 0.59 1.53
CA LYS A 125 -6.78 -0.09 0.83
C LYS A 125 -5.47 0.21 1.57
N MET A 126 -4.80 -0.85 1.99
CA MET A 126 -3.55 -0.77 2.73
C MET A 126 -2.43 -1.50 1.99
N VAL A 127 -1.21 -1.01 2.14
CA VAL A 127 0.00 -1.70 1.74
C VAL A 127 0.56 -2.41 2.96
N GLN A 128 0.62 -3.73 2.89
CA GLN A 128 1.34 -4.57 3.83
C GLN A 128 2.76 -4.75 3.33
N SER A 129 3.74 -4.58 4.21
CA SER A 129 5.18 -4.61 3.88
C SER A 129 5.98 -5.69 4.62
N ILE A 130 5.27 -6.61 5.27
CA ILE A 130 5.86 -7.73 6.02
C ILE A 130 5.04 -8.98 5.72
N SER A 131 5.74 -10.08 5.41
CA SER A 131 5.16 -11.42 5.26
C SER A 131 4.71 -11.93 6.64
N ARG A 132 3.56 -11.47 7.10
CA ARG A 132 2.91 -11.97 8.31
C ARG A 132 1.55 -12.53 7.93
N GLU A 133 1.19 -13.64 8.56
CA GLU A 133 -0.16 -14.19 8.47
C GLU A 133 -1.13 -13.19 9.10
N MET A 134 -1.96 -12.61 8.24
CA MET A 134 -3.16 -11.91 8.68
C MET A 134 -4.26 -12.95 8.63
N ASN A 135 -4.75 -13.39 9.78
CA ASN A 135 -5.89 -14.30 9.79
C ASN A 135 -7.18 -13.51 9.47
N PRO A 136 -8.29 -14.20 9.16
CA PRO A 136 -9.58 -13.54 8.91
C PRO A 136 -10.06 -12.70 10.10
N ASP A 137 -9.69 -13.10 11.32
CA ASP A 137 -10.13 -12.44 12.55
C ASP A 137 -9.53 -11.04 12.68
N ASN A 138 -8.22 -10.92 12.49
CA ASN A 138 -7.51 -9.64 12.46
C ASN A 138 -8.12 -8.72 11.40
N SER A 139 -8.40 -9.26 10.22
CA SER A 139 -8.97 -8.48 9.11
C SER A 139 -10.37 -7.95 9.44
N THR A 140 -11.17 -8.75 10.17
CA THR A 140 -12.53 -8.42 10.61
C THR A 140 -12.51 -7.33 11.69
N VAL A 141 -11.63 -7.46 12.69
CA VAL A 141 -11.46 -6.46 13.75
C VAL A 141 -10.87 -5.15 13.20
N LEU A 142 -9.90 -5.22 12.28
CA LEU A 142 -9.38 -4.02 11.60
C LEU A 142 -10.46 -3.33 10.76
N ALA A 143 -11.38 -4.07 10.15
CA ALA A 143 -12.50 -3.48 9.43
C ALA A 143 -13.51 -2.79 10.39
N LEU A 144 -13.71 -3.31 11.60
CA LEU A 144 -14.51 -2.65 12.64
C LEU A 144 -13.93 -1.27 13.00
N ALA A 145 -12.61 -1.20 13.15
CA ALA A 145 -11.90 0.02 13.54
C ALA A 145 -11.65 1.02 12.38
N GLN A 146 -12.18 0.77 11.18
CA GLN A 146 -11.80 1.52 9.97
C GLN A 146 -12.07 3.04 10.07
N TYR A 147 -13.11 3.45 10.81
CA TYR A 147 -13.53 4.85 10.98
C TYR A 147 -13.07 5.47 12.30
N THR A 148 -13.12 4.70 13.39
CA THR A 148 -12.76 5.17 14.74
C THR A 148 -11.27 5.15 14.99
N CYS A 149 -10.50 4.42 14.16
CA CYS A 149 -9.08 4.12 14.36
C CYS A 149 -8.76 3.34 15.64
N LYS A 150 -9.78 2.93 16.40
CA LYS A 150 -9.66 2.20 17.65
C LYS A 150 -10.86 1.28 17.88
N PHE A 151 -10.70 0.32 18.77
CA PHE A 151 -11.77 -0.57 19.23
C PHE A 151 -11.50 -1.02 20.66
N THR A 152 -12.53 -1.53 21.32
CA THR A 152 -12.47 -2.15 22.64
C THR A 152 -12.84 -3.62 22.54
N VAL A 153 -12.61 -4.39 23.62
CA VAL A 153 -13.06 -5.79 23.68
C VAL A 153 -14.58 -5.87 23.53
N GLU A 154 -15.31 -4.91 24.11
CA GLU A 154 -16.76 -4.86 24.06
C GLU A 154 -17.27 -4.60 22.64
N ASP A 155 -16.61 -3.73 21.86
CA ASP A 155 -16.99 -3.48 20.46
C ASP A 155 -16.92 -4.77 19.62
N VAL A 156 -15.88 -5.59 19.83
CA VAL A 156 -15.71 -6.87 19.13
C VAL A 156 -16.74 -7.90 19.60
N ARG A 157 -17.00 -7.95 20.92
CA ARG A 157 -17.96 -8.88 21.52
C ARG A 157 -19.39 -8.59 21.07
N VAL A 158 -19.81 -7.33 21.08
CA VAL A 158 -21.16 -6.91 20.65
C VAL A 158 -21.28 -6.95 19.13
N GLY A 159 -20.24 -6.57 18.40
CA GLY A 159 -20.26 -6.52 16.94
C GLY A 159 -20.24 -7.90 16.26
N PHE A 160 -19.59 -8.90 16.87
CA PHE A 160 -19.39 -10.21 16.24
C PHE A 160 -19.80 -11.42 17.08
N GLU A 161 -20.26 -11.22 18.32
CA GLU A 161 -20.65 -12.29 19.26
C GLU A 161 -19.54 -13.33 19.52
N TRP A 162 -18.27 -12.90 19.46
CA TRP A 162 -17.14 -13.79 19.72
C TRP A 162 -16.95 -14.05 21.21
N ASP A 163 -16.43 -15.23 21.53
CA ASP A 163 -16.02 -15.55 22.89
C ASP A 163 -14.75 -14.80 23.30
N MET A 164 -14.57 -14.63 24.60
CA MET A 164 -13.46 -13.85 25.16
C MET A 164 -12.08 -14.43 24.84
N ASN A 165 -11.95 -15.75 24.64
CA ASN A 165 -10.65 -16.35 24.33
C ASN A 165 -10.23 -16.03 22.90
N ARG A 166 -11.17 -16.11 21.94
CA ARG A 166 -10.94 -15.71 20.55
C ARG A 166 -10.57 -14.23 20.44
N ILE A 167 -11.30 -13.36 21.13
CA ILE A 167 -11.01 -11.91 21.12
C ILE A 167 -9.60 -11.64 21.68
N ARG A 168 -9.25 -12.22 22.84
CA ARG A 168 -7.93 -12.07 23.44
C ARG A 168 -6.81 -12.58 22.54
N SER A 169 -6.98 -13.76 21.94
CA SER A 169 -5.99 -14.31 21.00
C SER A 169 -5.76 -13.37 19.81
N CYS A 170 -6.83 -12.83 19.24
CA CYS A 170 -6.77 -11.89 18.12
C CYS A 170 -6.03 -10.60 18.51
N ILE A 171 -6.36 -10.02 19.68
CA ILE A 171 -5.71 -8.82 20.21
C ILE A 171 -4.23 -9.09 20.51
N ASP A 172 -3.90 -10.18 21.20
CA ASP A 172 -2.53 -10.54 21.55
C ASP A 172 -1.66 -10.73 20.29
N ASP A 173 -2.21 -11.39 19.26
CA ASP A 173 -1.54 -11.56 17.97
C ASP A 173 -1.27 -10.21 17.30
N MET A 174 -2.24 -9.29 17.33
CA MET A 174 -2.09 -7.95 16.77
C MET A 174 -1.13 -7.08 17.58
N LEU A 175 -1.12 -7.14 18.92
CA LEU A 175 -0.16 -6.44 19.79
C LEU A 175 1.26 -6.94 19.56
N ARG A 176 1.47 -8.26 19.55
CA ARG A 176 2.77 -8.88 19.25
C ARG A 176 3.26 -8.54 17.84
N SER A 177 2.34 -8.19 16.95
CA SER A 177 2.67 -7.74 15.59
C SER A 177 2.98 -6.26 15.47
N GLY A 178 2.67 -5.46 16.48
CA GLY A 178 2.78 -4.01 16.43
C GLY A 178 1.77 -3.33 15.50
N ILE A 179 0.73 -4.06 15.08
CA ILE A 179 -0.37 -3.50 14.25
C ILE A 179 -1.27 -2.60 15.09
N ILE A 180 -1.44 -2.93 16.37
CA ILE A 180 -2.23 -2.16 17.31
C ILE A 180 -1.41 -1.75 18.52
N TRP A 181 -1.80 -0.64 19.13
CA TRP A 181 -1.30 -0.15 20.41
C TRP A 181 -2.41 -0.28 21.45
N VAL A 182 -2.04 -0.52 22.70
CA VAL A 182 -2.97 -0.51 23.83
C VAL A 182 -2.85 0.82 24.57
N ASP A 183 -4.00 1.41 24.88
CA ASP A 183 -4.13 2.52 25.81
C ASP A 183 -4.97 2.03 27.01
N ASP A 184 -4.32 1.87 28.15
CA ASP A 184 -4.89 1.43 29.42
C ASP A 184 -4.83 2.51 30.49
N TYR A 185 -4.48 3.75 30.12
CA TYR A 185 -4.33 4.84 31.07
C TYR A 185 -5.69 5.48 31.42
N ASP A 186 -6.11 5.33 32.68
CA ASP A 186 -7.32 5.96 33.24
C ASP A 186 -8.63 5.62 32.49
N ALA A 187 -8.63 4.55 31.70
CA ALA A 187 -9.78 4.11 30.93
C ALA A 187 -10.60 3.06 31.71
N VAL A 188 -11.93 3.18 31.67
CA VAL A 188 -12.86 2.18 32.24
C VAL A 188 -12.64 0.79 31.60
N GLN A 189 -12.20 0.78 30.34
CA GLN A 189 -11.74 -0.41 29.63
C GLN A 189 -10.58 -0.05 28.69
N PRO A 190 -9.61 -0.96 28.46
CA PRO A 190 -8.51 -0.71 27.53
C PRO A 190 -9.01 -0.44 26.11
N GLU A 191 -8.42 0.57 25.47
CA GLU A 191 -8.65 0.89 24.06
C GLU A 191 -7.50 0.39 23.20
N TYR A 192 -7.82 -0.22 22.06
CA TYR A 192 -6.84 -0.73 21.11
C TYR A 192 -6.84 0.14 19.86
N TRP A 193 -5.75 0.86 19.64
CA TRP A 193 -5.59 1.81 18.55
C TRP A 193 -4.87 1.18 17.37
N VAL A 194 -5.23 1.56 16.14
CA VAL A 194 -4.60 1.11 14.90
C VAL A 194 -3.80 2.29 14.30
N PRO A 195 -2.47 2.40 14.56
CA PRO A 195 -1.70 3.58 14.13
C PRO A 195 -1.68 3.77 12.62
N ALA A 196 -1.77 2.68 11.86
CA ALA A 196 -1.86 2.70 10.41
C ALA A 196 -3.07 3.49 9.89
N PHE A 197 -4.07 3.75 10.75
CA PHE A 197 -5.29 4.46 10.41
C PHE A 197 -5.25 5.97 10.69
N PHE A 198 -4.24 6.47 11.41
CA PHE A 198 -4.15 7.87 11.89
C PHE A 198 -3.93 8.92 10.80
N SER A 199 -3.56 8.52 9.59
CA SER A 199 -3.50 9.39 8.40
C SER A 199 -4.79 10.19 8.22
N GLN A 200 -5.94 9.61 8.54
CA GLN A 200 -7.25 10.27 8.45
C GLN A 200 -7.46 11.34 9.52
N MET A 201 -6.92 11.17 10.74
CA MET A 201 -6.99 12.19 11.79
C MET A 201 -6.17 13.43 11.42
N SER A 202 -5.04 13.23 10.73
CA SER A 202 -4.17 14.31 10.25
C SER A 202 -4.82 15.13 9.12
N GLY A 203 -5.74 14.52 8.37
CA GLY A 203 -6.51 15.18 7.30
C GLY A 203 -7.70 16.00 7.82
N ALA A 204 -8.13 15.79 9.07
CA ALA A 204 -9.26 16.49 9.68
C ALA A 204 -8.86 17.80 10.38
N ASN A 205 -7.58 18.08 10.59
CA ASN A 205 -7.08 19.26 11.32
C ASN A 205 -5.88 19.93 10.61
N LEU A 206 -6.12 20.55 9.45
CA LEU A 206 -5.27 21.63 8.92
C LEU A 206 -6.12 22.71 8.22
N GLY A 207 -7.31 22.98 8.76
CA GLY A 207 -8.24 23.99 8.28
C GLY A 207 -8.84 24.80 9.42
N SER A 208 -7.98 25.48 10.20
CA SER A 208 -8.33 26.62 11.06
C SER A 208 -7.06 27.29 11.55
#